data_AF-A0A368GK78-F1
#
_entry.id   AF-A0A368GK78-F1
#
_cell.length_a   1.000
_cell.length_b   1.000
_cell.length_c   1.000
_cell.angle_alpha   90.00
_cell.angle_beta   90.00
_cell.angle_gamma   90.00
#
_symmetry.space_group_name_H-M   'P 1'
#
loop_
_entity.id
_entity.type
_entity.pdbx_description
1 polymer ?
#
loop_
_entity_poly.entity_id
_entity_poly.type
_entity_poly.pdbx_seq_one_letter_code
_entity_poly.pdbx_strand_id
1 'polypeptide(L)'
;MELRDALAFPGRIENFVSHLAVHQDGSCNGLQHYAALGRDEEGGREVNLLSSPTPNDVYSSVAARVEQKRLEDEKGGPNMEIARRLRDAMPQPVPRKVIKQTVMTTVYGVTLYGAALQIKRQLKALDIDNDDTAKFAQYLTHKTFASLHDAFTCSMKLKDWFRDCAKGVSDLLRTMEWVTPLGLPVVQPYVVAKEKQGRVIHVPVSTKQVGAFPPNLVHSLDSCHMMLTGITFAAVHDCFWTHASTVDEMSRLCREQFVRLHEEPIVQQCSDWFHSHYLTGPHIELMPPEDLAHFRKLFTLQVQPGFLNINDVKDSVYFFS
;
A
#
# COMPACT_ATOMS: atom_id res chain seq x y z
N MET A 1 29.77 16.95 -5.60
CA MET A 1 31.20 16.86 -5.22
C MET A 1 31.79 15.59 -5.79
N GLU A 2 31.21 14.41 -5.49
CA GLU A 2 31.65 13.12 -6.05
C GLU A 2 31.86 13.09 -7.57
N LEU A 3 30.88 13.55 -8.37
CA LEU A 3 31.00 13.55 -9.84
C LEU A 3 32.17 14.40 -10.34
N ARG A 4 32.41 15.55 -9.70
CA ARG A 4 33.55 16.42 -10.04
C ARG A 4 34.85 15.71 -9.71
N ASP A 5 34.92 15.06 -8.55
CA ASP A 5 36.13 14.40 -8.07
C ASP A 5 36.44 13.14 -8.90
N ALA A 6 35.41 12.41 -9.36
CA ALA A 6 35.53 11.32 -10.31
C ALA A 6 36.02 11.79 -11.69
N LEU A 7 35.47 12.89 -12.23
CA LEU A 7 35.87 13.46 -13.51
C LEU A 7 37.29 14.07 -13.48
N ALA A 8 37.73 14.54 -12.31
CA ALA A 8 39.07 15.08 -12.11
C ALA A 8 40.11 14.00 -11.71
N PHE A 9 39.71 12.73 -11.65
CA PHE A 9 40.61 11.65 -11.26
C PHE A 9 41.74 11.50 -12.30
N PRO A 10 43.02 11.52 -11.87
CA PRO A 10 44.16 11.55 -12.81
C PRO A 10 44.36 10.25 -13.59
N GLY A 11 43.70 9.16 -13.20
CA GLY A 11 43.73 7.87 -13.90
C GLY A 11 42.48 7.60 -14.73
N ARG A 12 42.27 6.32 -15.06
CA ARG A 12 41.00 5.84 -15.62
C ARG A 12 39.87 6.03 -14.62
N ILE A 13 38.76 6.64 -15.03
CA ILE A 13 37.63 6.99 -14.15
C ILE A 13 37.03 5.75 -13.47
N GLU A 14 37.09 4.59 -14.11
CA GLU A 14 36.62 3.30 -13.58
C GLU A 14 37.39 2.83 -12.35
N ASN A 15 38.59 3.39 -12.10
CA ASN A 15 39.39 3.10 -10.90
C ASN A 15 39.13 4.10 -9.75
N PHE A 16 38.27 5.11 -9.95
CA PHE A 16 37.91 6.05 -8.89
C PHE A 16 37.09 5.34 -7.80
N VAL A 17 37.54 5.43 -6.56
CA VAL A 17 36.84 4.82 -5.41
C VAL A 17 35.75 5.78 -4.93
N SER A 18 34.51 5.52 -5.36
CA SER A 18 33.34 6.29 -4.95
C SER A 18 32.81 5.85 -3.59
N HIS A 19 32.53 6.82 -2.72
CA HIS A 19 31.91 6.61 -1.41
C HIS A 19 30.46 7.10 -1.36
N LEU A 20 29.98 7.76 -2.40
CA LEU A 20 28.60 8.21 -2.48
C LEU A 20 27.64 7.02 -2.71
N ALA A 21 26.68 6.88 -1.81
CA ALA A 21 25.59 5.93 -1.97
C ALA A 21 24.63 6.39 -3.08
N VAL A 22 24.30 5.48 -3.99
CA VAL A 22 23.29 5.67 -5.04
C VAL A 22 22.03 4.94 -4.61
N HIS A 23 20.89 5.63 -4.70
CA HIS A 23 19.59 5.09 -4.31
C HIS A 23 18.76 4.66 -5.51
N GLN A 24 17.94 3.64 -5.32
CA GLN A 24 16.80 3.31 -6.18
C GLN A 24 15.56 3.20 -5.29
N ASP A 25 14.46 3.82 -5.71
CA ASP A 25 13.23 3.88 -4.93
C ASP A 25 12.11 3.10 -5.60
N GLY A 26 11.26 2.45 -4.80
CA GLY A 26 10.04 1.85 -5.32
C GLY A 26 9.08 2.94 -5.79
N SER A 27 8.43 2.74 -6.95
CA SER A 27 7.50 3.74 -7.50
C SER A 27 6.37 4.10 -6.52
N CYS A 28 5.74 3.06 -5.96
CA CYS A 28 4.83 3.16 -4.81
C CYS A 28 4.77 1.77 -4.16
N ASN A 29 5.71 1.49 -3.26
CA ASN A 29 5.99 0.13 -2.82
C ASN A 29 4.77 -0.60 -2.26
N GLY A 30 3.98 0.06 -1.40
CA GLY A 30 2.76 -0.55 -0.88
C GLY A 30 1.75 -0.96 -1.98
N LEU A 31 1.58 -0.18 -3.04
CA LEU A 31 0.74 -0.56 -4.19
C LEU A 31 1.38 -1.67 -5.03
N GLN A 32 2.72 -1.71 -5.15
CA GLN A 32 3.44 -2.81 -5.80
C GLN A 32 3.18 -4.13 -5.08
N HIS A 33 3.28 -4.16 -3.75
CA HIS A 33 2.95 -5.34 -2.97
C HIS A 33 1.47 -5.75 -3.10
N TYR A 34 0.53 -4.80 -3.08
CA TYR A 34 -0.88 -5.13 -3.29
C TYR A 34 -1.16 -5.69 -4.69
N ALA A 35 -0.59 -5.09 -5.73
CA ALA A 35 -0.75 -5.56 -7.10
C ALA A 35 -0.14 -6.95 -7.28
N ALA A 36 0.99 -7.24 -6.65
CA ALA A 36 1.62 -8.55 -6.66
C ALA A 36 0.80 -9.62 -5.90
N LEU A 37 0.28 -9.30 -4.71
CA LEU A 37 -0.59 -10.19 -3.92
C LEU A 37 -1.91 -10.48 -4.64
N GLY A 38 -2.52 -9.46 -5.24
CA GLY A 38 -3.80 -9.56 -5.95
C GLY A 38 -3.67 -10.03 -7.39
N ARG A 39 -2.45 -10.22 -7.91
CA ARG A 39 -2.15 -10.44 -9.34
C ARG A 39 -2.85 -9.42 -10.25
N ASP A 40 -2.88 -8.17 -9.82
CA ASP A 40 -3.59 -7.07 -10.47
C ASP A 40 -2.77 -6.53 -11.65
N GLU A 41 -3.15 -6.88 -12.88
CA GLU A 41 -2.35 -6.53 -14.07
C GLU A 41 -2.40 -5.03 -14.39
N GLU A 42 -3.59 -4.42 -14.35
CA GLU A 42 -3.75 -2.97 -14.57
C GLU A 42 -3.04 -2.18 -13.48
N GLY A 43 -3.28 -2.55 -12.22
CA GLY A 43 -2.59 -1.94 -11.08
C GLY A 43 -1.07 -2.12 -11.15
N GLY A 44 -0.61 -3.32 -11.51
CA GLY A 44 0.81 -3.63 -11.67
C GLY A 44 1.49 -2.79 -12.76
N ARG A 45 0.80 -2.50 -13.86
CA ARG A 45 1.29 -1.58 -14.90
C ARG A 45 1.47 -0.17 -14.36
N GLU A 46 0.49 0.34 -13.62
CA GLU A 46 0.50 1.69 -13.04
C GLU A 46 1.66 1.90 -12.06
N VAL A 47 2.13 0.83 -11.40
CA VAL A 47 3.26 0.87 -10.45
C VAL A 47 4.51 0.15 -10.92
N ASN A 48 4.68 0.03 -12.24
CA ASN A 48 5.91 -0.46 -12.87
C ASN A 48 6.31 -1.89 -12.49
N LEU A 49 5.35 -2.77 -12.19
CA LEU A 49 5.61 -4.22 -12.14
C LEU A 49 5.79 -4.82 -13.53
N LEU A 50 5.22 -4.20 -14.55
CA LEU A 50 5.35 -4.63 -15.95
C LEU A 50 6.35 -3.76 -16.69
N SER A 51 7.12 -4.39 -17.60
CA SER A 51 8.07 -3.68 -18.44
C SER A 51 7.39 -2.62 -19.31
N SER A 52 8.04 -1.48 -19.45
CA SER A 52 7.56 -0.30 -20.16
C SER A 52 8.74 0.50 -20.70
N PRO A 53 8.63 1.16 -21.86
CA PRO A 53 9.69 2.01 -22.39
C PRO A 53 9.90 3.31 -21.57
N THR A 54 8.90 3.71 -20.79
CA THR A 54 8.96 4.89 -19.90
C THR A 54 8.35 4.57 -18.54
N PRO A 55 8.80 5.23 -17.45
CA PRO A 55 8.22 5.01 -16.14
C PRO A 55 6.75 5.44 -16.12
N ASN A 56 5.88 4.58 -15.59
CA ASN A 56 4.49 4.90 -15.32
C ASN A 56 4.39 5.70 -14.02
N ASP A 57 3.46 6.65 -13.99
CA ASP A 57 3.23 7.54 -12.86
C ASP A 57 1.80 7.39 -12.35
N VAL A 58 1.59 6.42 -11.45
CA VAL A 58 0.30 6.12 -10.81
C VAL A 58 -0.41 7.38 -10.30
N TYR A 59 0.33 8.36 -9.81
CA TYR A 59 -0.25 9.60 -9.30
C TYR A 59 -0.85 10.44 -10.43
N SER A 60 -0.17 10.55 -11.58
CA SER A 60 -0.74 11.26 -12.72
C SER A 60 -1.94 10.52 -13.32
N SER A 61 -1.91 9.19 -13.38
CA SER A 61 -3.06 8.38 -13.81
C SER A 61 -4.27 8.58 -12.90
N VAL A 62 -4.08 8.47 -11.58
CA VAL A 62 -5.17 8.69 -10.61
C VAL A 62 -5.69 10.13 -10.69
N ALA A 63 -4.81 11.13 -10.83
CA ALA A 63 -5.24 12.53 -10.99
C ALA A 63 -6.11 12.73 -12.25
N ALA A 64 -5.74 12.11 -13.37
CA ALA A 64 -6.53 12.15 -14.60
C ALA A 64 -7.91 11.47 -14.42
N ARG A 65 -7.97 10.32 -13.74
CA ARG A 65 -9.23 9.64 -13.41
C ARG A 65 -10.11 10.50 -12.49
N VAL A 66 -9.52 11.19 -11.51
CA VAL A 66 -10.25 12.12 -10.63
C VAL A 66 -10.82 13.29 -11.41
N GLU A 67 -10.04 13.86 -12.33
CA GLU A 67 -10.51 14.93 -13.22
C GLU A 67 -11.65 14.46 -14.12
N GLN A 68 -11.57 13.25 -14.68
CA GLN A 68 -12.65 12.67 -15.48
C GLN A 68 -13.95 12.56 -14.67
N LYS A 69 -13.87 12.01 -13.45
CA LYS A 69 -15.04 11.90 -12.56
C LYS A 69 -15.61 13.26 -12.16
N ARG A 70 -14.76 14.30 -12.11
CA ARG A 70 -15.20 15.68 -11.86
C ARG A 70 -15.94 16.27 -13.06
N LEU A 71 -15.42 16.08 -14.26
CA LEU A 71 -16.08 16.48 -15.51
C LEU A 71 -17.45 15.78 -15.69
N GLU A 72 -17.57 14.54 -15.25
CA GLU A 72 -18.84 13.82 -15.23
C GLU A 72 -19.84 14.44 -14.24
N ASP A 73 -19.42 14.71 -13.01
CA ASP A 73 -20.28 15.36 -12.01
C ASP A 73 -20.69 16.79 -12.42
N GLU A 74 -19.82 17.52 -13.13
CA GLU A 74 -20.13 18.87 -13.66
C GLU A 74 -21.32 18.87 -14.63
N LYS A 75 -21.55 17.75 -15.34
CA LYS A 75 -22.67 17.56 -16.27
C LYS A 75 -23.99 17.28 -15.55
N GLY A 76 -23.96 16.78 -14.32
CA GLY A 76 -25.16 16.52 -13.52
C GLY A 76 -24.92 15.55 -12.37
N GLY A 77 -25.93 15.41 -11.51
CA GLY A 77 -25.91 14.47 -10.37
C GLY A 77 -25.75 15.15 -9.00
N PRO A 78 -25.67 14.37 -7.91
CA PRO A 78 -25.71 14.89 -6.54
C PRO A 78 -24.50 15.76 -6.17
N ASN A 79 -23.36 15.59 -6.86
CA ASN A 79 -22.15 16.36 -6.62
C ASN A 79 -21.96 17.53 -7.60
N MET A 80 -22.95 17.84 -8.43
CA MET A 80 -22.81 18.85 -9.50
C MET A 80 -22.43 20.22 -8.95
N GLU A 81 -23.06 20.66 -7.86
CA GLU A 81 -22.79 21.97 -7.27
C GLU A 81 -21.35 22.08 -6.77
N ILE A 82 -20.86 21.08 -6.03
CA ILE A 82 -19.50 21.09 -5.49
C ILE A 82 -18.45 20.96 -6.60
N ALA A 83 -18.72 20.16 -7.63
CA ALA A 83 -17.81 19.97 -8.77
C ALA A 83 -17.65 21.27 -9.58
N ARG A 84 -18.75 22.00 -9.83
CA ARG A 84 -18.72 23.31 -10.53
C ARG A 84 -18.01 24.38 -9.69
N ARG A 85 -18.32 24.48 -8.40
CA ARG A 85 -17.62 25.42 -7.50
C ARG A 85 -16.12 25.14 -7.41
N LEU A 86 -15.74 23.85 -7.43
CA LEU A 86 -14.34 23.47 -7.49
C LEU A 86 -13.72 23.83 -8.85
N ARG A 87 -14.43 23.71 -9.98
CA ARG A 87 -13.97 24.18 -11.29
C ARG A 87 -13.71 25.69 -11.28
N ASP A 88 -14.58 26.47 -10.67
CA ASP A 88 -14.42 27.92 -10.59
C ASP A 88 -13.16 28.29 -9.78
N ALA A 89 -12.92 27.59 -8.66
CA ALA A 89 -11.73 27.80 -7.83
C ALA A 89 -10.45 27.19 -8.42
N MET A 90 -10.57 26.14 -9.24
CA MET A 90 -9.48 25.40 -9.87
C MET A 90 -9.85 25.08 -11.33
N PRO A 91 -9.64 26.04 -12.26
CA PRO A 91 -10.01 25.89 -13.67
C PRO A 91 -9.23 24.77 -14.37
N GLN A 92 -7.97 24.58 -13.99
CA GLN A 92 -7.10 23.53 -14.49
C GLN A 92 -7.51 22.13 -13.98
N PRO A 93 -7.09 21.06 -14.69
CA PRO A 93 -7.20 19.70 -14.17
C PRO A 93 -6.58 19.55 -12.79
N VAL A 94 -7.14 18.65 -11.97
CA VAL A 94 -6.63 18.33 -10.63
C VAL A 94 -5.12 18.01 -10.71
N PRO A 95 -4.23 18.81 -10.11
CA PRO A 95 -2.80 18.58 -10.21
C PRO A 95 -2.37 17.31 -9.47
N ARG A 96 -1.43 16.56 -10.04
CA ARG A 96 -0.77 15.40 -9.40
C ARG A 96 -0.37 15.68 -7.95
N LYS A 97 0.19 16.86 -7.68
CA LYS A 97 0.66 17.29 -6.34
C LYS A 97 -0.45 17.25 -5.28
N VAL A 98 -1.70 17.52 -5.66
CA VAL A 98 -2.85 17.56 -4.74
C VAL A 98 -3.17 16.17 -4.20
N ILE A 99 -3.10 15.14 -5.05
CA ILE A 99 -3.52 13.77 -4.70
C ILE A 99 -2.34 12.86 -4.33
N LYS A 100 -1.09 13.22 -4.71
CA LYS A 100 0.10 12.38 -4.52
C LYS A 100 0.22 11.83 -3.10
N GLN A 101 0.16 12.71 -2.11
CA GLN A 101 0.32 12.31 -0.70
C GLN A 101 -0.80 11.36 -0.26
N THR A 102 -2.02 11.61 -0.69
CA THR A 102 -3.18 10.77 -0.35
C THR A 102 -3.09 9.40 -0.98
N VAL A 103 -2.74 9.30 -2.27
CA VAL A 103 -2.50 8.01 -2.93
C VAL A 103 -1.39 7.23 -2.23
N MET A 104 -0.25 7.88 -1.95
CA MET A 104 0.92 7.26 -1.31
C MET A 104 0.60 6.73 0.09
N THR A 105 -0.25 7.41 0.86
CA THR A 105 -0.55 7.03 2.25
C THR A 105 -1.80 6.17 2.42
N THR A 106 -2.62 6.02 1.37
CA THR A 106 -3.86 5.22 1.44
C THR A 106 -3.57 3.73 1.60
N VAL A 107 -2.52 3.22 0.95
CA VAL A 107 -2.08 1.82 1.15
C VAL A 107 -1.61 1.53 2.57
N TYR A 108 -1.14 2.58 3.27
CA TYR A 108 -0.69 2.51 4.65
C TYR A 108 -1.76 2.90 5.68
N GLY A 109 -3.05 2.87 5.27
CA GLY A 109 -4.16 2.92 6.22
C GLY A 109 -4.64 4.32 6.57
N VAL A 110 -4.33 5.32 5.75
CA VAL A 110 -4.97 6.64 5.88
C VAL A 110 -6.49 6.51 5.78
N THR A 111 -7.17 7.12 6.76
CA THR A 111 -8.64 7.22 6.79
C THR A 111 -9.13 8.30 5.83
N LEU A 112 -10.41 8.26 5.45
CA LEU A 112 -11.03 9.32 4.64
C LEU A 112 -10.84 10.72 5.27
N TYR A 113 -10.92 10.81 6.60
CA TYR A 113 -10.66 12.07 7.32
C TYR A 113 -9.20 12.52 7.17
N GLY A 114 -8.25 11.61 7.37
CA GLY A 114 -6.82 11.90 7.20
C GLY A 114 -6.48 12.32 5.77
N ALA A 115 -7.05 11.63 4.78
CA ALA A 115 -6.91 11.94 3.36
C ALA A 115 -7.47 13.34 3.03
N ALA A 116 -8.67 13.65 3.52
CA ALA A 116 -9.27 14.97 3.33
C ALA A 116 -8.40 16.08 3.94
N LEU A 117 -7.76 15.84 5.10
CA LEU A 117 -6.84 16.81 5.69
C LEU A 117 -5.58 17.01 4.84
N GLN A 118 -5.03 15.95 4.24
CA GLN A 118 -3.88 16.03 3.34
C GLN A 118 -4.22 16.83 2.08
N ILE A 119 -5.34 16.51 1.41
CA ILE A 119 -5.81 17.24 0.23
C ILE A 119 -6.10 18.70 0.58
N LYS A 120 -6.76 18.97 1.71
CA LYS A 120 -7.04 20.33 2.19
C LYS A 120 -5.77 21.16 2.33
N ARG A 121 -4.68 20.58 2.86
CA ARG A 121 -3.38 21.26 2.95
C ARG A 121 -2.81 21.59 1.57
N GLN A 122 -2.94 20.69 0.60
CA GLN A 122 -2.50 20.95 -0.78
C GLN A 122 -3.34 22.02 -1.48
N LEU A 123 -4.66 22.04 -1.27
CA LEU A 123 -5.54 23.08 -1.80
C LEU A 123 -5.17 24.47 -1.26
N LYS A 124 -4.93 24.57 0.06
CA LYS A 124 -4.44 25.82 0.68
C LYS A 124 -3.11 26.28 0.10
N ALA A 125 -2.21 25.34 -0.20
CA ALA A 125 -0.91 25.64 -0.82
C ALA A 125 -1.01 26.05 -2.30
N LEU A 126 -2.20 25.94 -2.91
CA LEU A 126 -2.54 26.46 -4.24
C LEU A 126 -3.39 27.73 -4.16
N ASP A 127 -3.41 28.40 -3.00
CA ASP A 127 -4.20 29.59 -2.72
C ASP A 127 -5.73 29.38 -2.82
N ILE A 128 -6.18 28.12 -2.73
CA ILE A 128 -7.59 27.75 -2.58
C ILE A 128 -7.87 27.61 -1.07
N ASP A 129 -8.09 28.75 -0.40
CA ASP A 129 -8.44 28.80 1.03
C ASP A 129 -9.67 29.68 1.25
N ASN A 130 -10.84 29.05 1.15
CA ASN A 130 -12.17 29.63 1.31
C ASN A 130 -13.08 28.69 2.14
N ASP A 131 -14.31 29.13 2.40
CA ASP A 131 -15.28 28.40 3.22
C ASP A 131 -15.62 26.99 2.69
N ASP A 132 -15.44 26.74 1.39
CA ASP A 132 -15.70 25.43 0.78
C ASP A 132 -14.47 24.54 0.69
N THR A 133 -13.29 25.01 1.09
CA THR A 133 -12.04 24.25 0.92
C THR A 133 -12.10 22.89 1.63
N ALA A 134 -12.79 22.81 2.76
CA ALA A 134 -13.04 21.53 3.43
C ALA A 134 -13.95 20.59 2.61
N LYS A 135 -14.98 21.13 1.95
CA LYS A 135 -15.90 20.37 1.09
C LYS A 135 -15.21 19.93 -0.20
N PHE A 136 -14.39 20.78 -0.81
CA PHE A 136 -13.55 20.44 -1.96
C PHE A 136 -12.59 19.30 -1.62
N ALA A 137 -11.94 19.36 -0.46
CA ALA A 137 -11.04 18.31 -0.03
C ALA A 137 -11.77 16.98 0.21
N GLN A 138 -12.95 17.00 0.84
CA GLN A 138 -13.77 15.81 1.03
C GLN A 138 -14.24 15.22 -0.31
N TYR A 139 -14.69 16.07 -1.23
CA TYR A 139 -15.09 15.68 -2.58
C TYR A 139 -13.95 14.99 -3.33
N LEU A 140 -12.78 15.65 -3.41
CA LEU A 140 -11.60 15.11 -4.06
C LEU A 140 -11.10 13.83 -3.38
N THR A 141 -11.24 13.71 -2.06
CA THR A 141 -10.92 12.48 -1.34
C THR A 141 -11.77 11.32 -1.84
N HIS A 142 -13.10 11.47 -1.87
CA HIS A 142 -13.98 10.41 -2.36
C HIS A 142 -13.67 10.03 -3.81
N LYS A 143 -13.43 11.02 -4.68
CA LYS A 143 -13.06 10.75 -6.07
C LYS A 143 -11.71 10.05 -6.19
N THR A 144 -10.72 10.43 -5.38
CA THR A 144 -9.39 9.78 -5.34
C THR A 144 -9.50 8.32 -4.93
N PHE A 145 -10.28 8.00 -3.89
CA PHE A 145 -10.51 6.61 -3.47
C PHE A 145 -11.25 5.80 -4.53
N ALA A 146 -12.28 6.37 -5.17
CA ALA A 146 -12.98 5.72 -6.27
C ALA A 146 -12.03 5.43 -7.45
N SER A 147 -11.20 6.40 -7.83
CA SER A 147 -10.20 6.24 -8.90
C SER A 147 -9.11 5.22 -8.55
N LEU A 148 -8.75 5.07 -7.28
CA LEU A 148 -7.85 3.99 -6.82
C LEU A 148 -8.50 2.62 -6.92
N HIS A 149 -9.77 2.48 -6.52
CA HIS A 149 -10.51 1.21 -6.70
C HIS A 149 -10.63 0.82 -8.18
N ASP A 150 -10.86 1.79 -9.08
CA ASP A 150 -10.91 1.52 -10.51
C ASP A 150 -9.57 1.00 -11.03
N ALA A 151 -8.46 1.65 -10.67
CA ALA A 151 -7.12 1.29 -11.14
C ALA A 151 -6.53 0.02 -10.48
N PHE A 152 -6.99 -0.33 -9.28
CA PHE A 152 -6.46 -1.42 -8.44
C PHE A 152 -7.59 -2.32 -7.94
N THR A 153 -8.44 -2.80 -8.85
CA THR A 153 -9.70 -3.48 -8.48
C THR A 153 -9.47 -4.73 -7.63
N CYS A 154 -8.57 -5.63 -8.04
CA CYS A 154 -8.32 -6.88 -7.32
C CYS A 154 -7.58 -6.61 -6.01
N SER A 155 -6.60 -5.71 -6.07
CA SER A 155 -5.82 -5.24 -4.93
C SER A 155 -6.68 -4.64 -3.81
N MET A 156 -7.63 -3.78 -4.15
CA MET A 156 -8.49 -3.13 -3.16
C MET A 156 -9.52 -4.10 -2.57
N LYS A 157 -10.06 -5.04 -3.36
CA LYS A 157 -10.91 -6.13 -2.82
C LYS A 157 -10.13 -7.00 -1.83
N LEU A 158 -8.86 -7.28 -2.12
CA LEU A 158 -8.00 -8.03 -1.21
C LEU A 158 -7.75 -7.28 0.10
N LYS A 159 -7.49 -5.97 0.02
CA LYS A 159 -7.37 -5.10 1.19
C LYS A 159 -8.64 -5.10 2.04
N ASP A 160 -9.82 -5.04 1.42
CA ASP A 160 -11.10 -5.09 2.13
C ASP A 160 -11.30 -6.44 2.83
N TRP A 161 -10.97 -7.56 2.16
CA TRP A 161 -10.99 -8.88 2.79
C TRP A 161 -10.07 -8.98 4.01
N PHE A 162 -8.86 -8.40 3.96
CA PHE A 162 -7.98 -8.33 5.12
C PHE A 162 -8.60 -7.55 6.28
N ARG A 163 -9.29 -6.44 6.01
CA ARG A 163 -10.00 -5.67 7.04
C ARG A 163 -11.13 -6.48 7.67
N ASP A 164 -11.89 -7.21 6.87
CA ASP A 164 -12.98 -8.06 7.33
C ASP A 164 -12.46 -9.20 8.20
N CYS A 165 -11.34 -9.82 7.82
CA CYS A 165 -10.67 -10.82 8.65
C CYS A 165 -10.21 -10.22 9.99
N ALA A 166 -9.59 -9.04 9.98
CA ALA A 166 -9.16 -8.37 11.21
C ALA A 166 -10.34 -7.97 12.12
N LYS A 167 -11.49 -7.68 11.52
CA LYS A 167 -12.73 -7.44 12.26
C LYS A 167 -13.21 -8.73 12.92
N GLY A 168 -13.22 -9.85 12.18
CA GLY A 168 -13.56 -11.16 12.71
C GLY A 168 -12.67 -11.59 13.88
N VAL A 169 -11.34 -11.42 13.76
CA VAL A 169 -10.40 -11.71 14.86
C VAL A 169 -10.68 -10.85 16.09
N SER A 170 -10.98 -9.56 15.90
CA SER A 170 -11.37 -8.67 17.00
C SER A 170 -12.69 -9.10 17.66
N ASP A 171 -13.64 -9.63 16.88
CA ASP A 171 -14.93 -10.15 17.37
C ASP A 171 -14.78 -11.43 18.19
N LEU A 172 -13.74 -12.21 17.91
CA LEU A 172 -13.27 -13.32 18.74
C LEU A 172 -12.51 -12.86 20.00
N LEU A 173 -12.45 -11.56 20.27
CA LEU A 173 -11.71 -10.93 21.38
C LEU A 173 -10.20 -11.23 21.36
N ARG A 174 -9.63 -11.47 20.17
CA ARG A 174 -8.20 -11.72 19.96
C ARG A 174 -7.54 -10.57 19.19
N THR A 175 -6.23 -10.44 19.36
CA THR A 175 -5.41 -9.49 18.61
C THR A 175 -4.98 -10.08 17.28
N MET A 176 -4.74 -9.22 16.28
CA MET A 176 -4.17 -9.66 15.02
C MET A 176 -2.71 -10.07 15.16
N GLU A 177 -2.44 -11.25 14.66
CA GLU A 177 -1.15 -11.94 14.67
C GLU A 177 -0.95 -12.65 13.33
N TRP A 178 0.27 -12.62 12.81
CA TRP A 178 0.72 -13.38 11.64
C TRP A 178 2.21 -13.67 11.74
N VAL A 179 2.71 -14.52 10.85
CA VAL A 179 4.13 -14.79 10.69
C VAL A 179 4.54 -14.32 9.30
N THR A 180 5.63 -13.57 9.20
CA THR A 180 6.14 -13.12 7.89
C THR A 180 6.71 -14.31 7.09
N PRO A 181 6.89 -14.18 5.77
CA PRO A 181 7.54 -15.22 4.96
C PRO A 181 8.97 -15.57 5.42
N LEU A 182 9.64 -14.70 6.19
CA LEU A 182 10.94 -14.97 6.81
C LEU A 182 10.85 -15.58 8.23
N GLY A 183 9.66 -15.94 8.68
CA GLY A 183 9.45 -16.59 9.97
C GLY A 183 9.37 -15.64 11.18
N LEU A 184 9.25 -14.33 10.97
CA LEU A 184 9.11 -13.36 12.07
C LEU A 184 7.66 -13.31 12.54
N PRO A 185 7.33 -13.66 13.81
CA PRO A 185 5.99 -13.44 14.35
C PRO A 185 5.73 -11.95 14.57
N VAL A 186 4.57 -11.48 14.14
CA VAL A 186 4.12 -10.09 14.28
C VAL A 186 2.78 -10.07 15.00
N VAL A 187 2.66 -9.18 15.98
CA VAL A 187 1.45 -9.01 16.80
C VAL A 187 1.06 -7.53 16.85
N GLN A 188 -0.22 -7.23 16.67
CA GLN A 188 -0.74 -5.87 16.83
C GLN A 188 -1.05 -5.55 18.29
N PRO A 189 -0.37 -4.55 18.90
CA PRO A 189 -0.48 -4.26 20.33
C PRO A 189 -1.71 -3.42 20.70
N TYR A 190 -2.68 -3.25 19.79
CA TYR A 190 -3.80 -2.34 20.00
C TYR A 190 -4.86 -2.96 20.92
N VAL A 191 -4.62 -2.87 22.22
CA VAL A 191 -5.50 -3.34 23.30
C VAL A 191 -5.81 -2.22 24.29
N VAL A 192 -6.93 -2.36 25.00
CA VAL A 192 -7.28 -1.52 26.15
C VAL A 192 -7.46 -2.40 27.38
N ALA A 193 -6.87 -2.01 28.49
CA ALA A 193 -7.07 -2.67 29.78
C ALA A 193 -8.49 -2.36 30.28
N LYS A 194 -9.25 -3.39 30.63
CA LYS A 194 -10.57 -3.29 31.26
C LYS A 194 -10.59 -4.16 32.50
N GLU A 195 -11.28 -3.72 33.54
CA GLU A 195 -11.52 -4.55 34.72
C GLU A 195 -12.81 -5.35 34.53
N LYS A 196 -12.75 -6.65 34.78
CA LYS A 196 -13.93 -7.53 34.81
C LYS A 196 -13.80 -8.49 35.98
N GLN A 197 -14.75 -8.45 36.91
CA GLN A 197 -14.78 -9.30 38.12
C GLN A 197 -13.46 -9.24 38.93
N GLY A 198 -12.92 -8.04 39.14
CA GLY A 198 -11.67 -7.84 39.90
C GLY A 198 -10.40 -8.29 39.19
N ARG A 199 -10.45 -8.63 37.90
CA ARG A 199 -9.29 -8.98 37.07
C ARG A 199 -9.13 -7.98 35.92
N VAL A 200 -7.90 -7.58 35.66
CA VAL A 200 -7.57 -6.77 34.48
C VAL A 200 -7.47 -7.69 33.26
N ILE A 201 -8.26 -7.40 32.23
CA ILE A 201 -8.24 -8.07 30.93
C ILE A 201 -7.84 -7.08 29.84
N HIS A 202 -7.09 -7.55 28.85
CA HIS A 202 -6.77 -6.75 27.66
C HIS A 202 -7.78 -7.08 26.56
N VAL A 203 -8.53 -6.06 26.12
CA VAL A 203 -9.54 -6.20 25.07
C VAL A 203 -9.01 -5.52 23.80
N PRO A 204 -9.05 -6.18 22.62
CA PRO A 204 -8.63 -5.57 21.36
C PRO A 204 -9.43 -4.31 21.03
N VAL A 205 -8.74 -3.26 20.60
CA VAL A 205 -9.38 -2.05 20.06
C VAL A 205 -9.68 -2.29 18.59
N SER A 206 -10.88 -2.83 18.30
CA SER A 206 -11.28 -3.29 16.96
C SER A 206 -10.98 -2.28 15.84
N THR A 207 -11.29 -0.99 16.04
CA THR A 207 -11.02 0.04 15.02
C THR A 207 -9.54 0.18 14.66
N LYS A 208 -8.64 0.04 15.64
CA LYS A 208 -7.19 0.10 15.41
C LYS A 208 -6.67 -1.20 14.80
N GLN A 209 -7.13 -2.36 15.27
CA GLN A 209 -6.75 -3.67 14.72
C GLN A 209 -7.11 -3.74 13.22
N VAL A 210 -8.37 -3.43 12.90
CA VAL A 210 -8.90 -3.43 11.52
C VAL A 210 -8.18 -2.43 10.63
N GLY A 211 -8.00 -1.19 11.12
CA GLY A 211 -7.39 -0.13 10.31
C GLY A 211 -5.90 -0.34 10.04
N ALA A 212 -5.18 -0.96 10.98
CA ALA A 212 -3.74 -1.13 10.89
C ALA A 212 -3.31 -2.46 10.30
N PHE A 213 -4.18 -3.48 10.20
CA PHE A 213 -3.76 -4.80 9.73
C PHE A 213 -3.27 -4.80 8.28
N PRO A 214 -4.04 -4.33 7.29
CA PRO A 214 -3.55 -4.32 5.90
C PRO A 214 -2.24 -3.52 5.72
N PRO A 215 -2.08 -2.31 6.31
CA PRO A 215 -0.80 -1.58 6.30
C PRO A 215 0.36 -2.34 6.94
N ASN A 216 0.16 -2.93 8.13
CA ASN A 216 1.23 -3.61 8.83
C ASN A 216 1.64 -4.90 8.12
N LEU A 217 0.70 -5.60 7.49
CA LEU A 217 0.99 -6.77 6.67
C LEU A 217 1.89 -6.39 5.50
N VAL A 218 1.52 -5.35 4.74
CA VAL A 218 2.31 -4.85 3.61
C VAL A 218 3.71 -4.41 4.07
N HIS A 219 3.81 -3.61 5.13
CA HIS A 219 5.11 -3.23 5.69
C HIS A 219 5.97 -4.42 6.13
N SER A 220 5.34 -5.49 6.63
CA SER A 220 6.08 -6.71 6.96
C SER A 220 6.62 -7.43 5.73
N LEU A 221 5.91 -7.34 4.58
CA LEU A 221 6.37 -7.87 3.29
C LEU A 221 7.46 -6.97 2.68
N ASP A 222 7.31 -5.64 2.75
CA ASP A 222 8.34 -4.67 2.35
C ASP A 222 9.65 -4.99 3.10
N SER A 223 9.54 -5.22 4.42
CA SER A 223 10.69 -5.56 5.26
C SER A 223 11.31 -6.91 4.88
N CYS A 224 10.51 -7.92 4.53
CA CYS A 224 11.03 -9.20 4.04
C CYS A 224 11.76 -9.04 2.71
N HIS A 225 11.18 -8.29 1.77
CA HIS A 225 11.79 -8.01 0.46
C HIS A 225 13.12 -7.27 0.61
N MET A 226 13.17 -6.24 1.46
CA MET A 226 14.38 -5.52 1.82
C MET A 226 15.45 -6.46 2.40
N MET A 227 15.08 -7.30 3.38
CA MET A 227 16.02 -8.26 4.00
C MET A 227 16.56 -9.29 3.01
N LEU A 228 15.74 -9.74 2.05
CA LEU A 228 16.13 -10.72 1.03
C LEU A 228 17.09 -10.13 -0.02
N THR A 229 16.98 -8.84 -0.34
CA THR A 229 17.73 -8.21 -1.45
C THR A 229 19.26 -8.19 -1.23
N GLY A 230 19.73 -8.17 0.03
CA GLY A 230 21.01 -8.76 0.47
C GLY A 230 22.34 -8.39 -0.22
N ILE A 231 22.81 -7.14 -0.14
CA ILE A 231 24.19 -6.71 -0.52
C ILE A 231 24.78 -5.70 0.49
N THR A 232 25.94 -5.08 0.22
CA THR A 232 26.36 -3.87 0.97
C THR A 232 25.31 -2.79 0.72
N PHE A 233 24.48 -2.58 1.73
CA PHE A 233 23.16 -2.02 1.55
C PHE A 233 22.77 -1.19 2.76
N ALA A 234 22.18 -0.04 2.49
CA ALA A 234 21.37 0.69 3.45
C ALA A 234 19.97 0.84 2.86
N ALA A 235 18.96 0.84 3.71
CA ALA A 235 17.60 1.14 3.30
C ALA A 235 16.98 2.16 4.23
N VAL A 236 16.20 3.05 3.62
CA VAL A 236 15.21 3.87 4.31
C VAL A 236 13.85 3.45 3.76
N HIS A 237 13.21 2.50 4.44
CA HIS A 237 11.97 1.87 3.99
C HIS A 237 12.08 1.27 2.57
N ASP A 238 11.41 1.86 1.60
CA ASP A 238 11.32 1.47 0.19
C ASP A 238 12.44 2.03 -0.69
N CYS A 239 13.37 2.80 -0.11
CA CYS A 239 14.50 3.37 -0.81
C CYS A 239 15.79 2.59 -0.52
N PHE A 240 16.35 1.95 -1.55
CA PHE A 240 17.44 0.96 -1.48
C PHE A 240 18.75 1.58 -1.96
N TRP A 241 19.78 1.56 -1.12
CA TRP A 241 21.03 2.29 -1.35
C TRP A 241 22.21 1.33 -1.44
N THR A 242 23.08 1.55 -2.42
CA THR A 242 24.33 0.79 -2.58
C THR A 242 25.41 1.66 -3.25
N HIS A 243 26.59 1.10 -3.50
CA HIS A 243 27.64 1.79 -4.26
C HIS A 243 27.26 1.90 -5.74
N ALA A 244 27.72 2.96 -6.42
CA ALA A 244 27.46 3.15 -7.85
C ALA A 244 27.85 1.94 -8.72
N SER A 245 28.88 1.18 -8.32
CA SER A 245 29.35 -0.03 -9.03
C SER A 245 28.44 -1.26 -8.88
N THR A 246 27.52 -1.26 -7.91
CA THR A 246 26.67 -2.41 -7.57
C THR A 246 25.17 -2.12 -7.78
N VAL A 247 24.81 -0.97 -8.38
CA VAL A 247 23.41 -0.61 -8.65
C VAL A 247 22.72 -1.63 -9.55
N ASP A 248 23.36 -2.07 -10.62
CA ASP A 248 22.77 -3.04 -11.55
C ASP A 248 22.53 -4.40 -10.87
N GLU A 249 23.47 -4.84 -10.03
CA GLU A 249 23.34 -6.06 -9.24
C GLU A 249 22.21 -5.94 -8.22
N MET A 250 22.13 -4.82 -7.49
CA MET A 250 21.05 -4.52 -6.57
C MET A 250 19.70 -4.53 -7.26
N SER A 251 19.59 -3.89 -8.43
CA SER A 251 18.36 -3.82 -9.21
C SER A 251 17.89 -5.21 -9.67
N ARG A 252 18.83 -6.06 -10.12
CA ARG A 252 18.53 -7.46 -10.48
C ARG A 252 18.07 -8.26 -9.26
N LEU A 253 18.81 -8.21 -8.15
CA LEU A 253 18.46 -8.93 -6.92
C LEU A 253 17.13 -8.45 -6.35
N CYS A 254 16.88 -7.15 -6.35
CA CYS A 254 15.62 -6.55 -5.90
C CYS A 254 14.42 -7.16 -6.63
N ARG A 255 14.49 -7.24 -7.97
CA ARG A 255 13.44 -7.87 -8.79
C ARG A 255 13.32 -9.37 -8.53
N GLU A 256 14.43 -10.09 -8.49
CA GLU A 256 14.44 -11.54 -8.24
C GLU A 256 13.82 -11.90 -6.89
N GLN A 257 14.18 -11.17 -5.82
CA GLN A 257 13.67 -11.42 -4.49
C GLN A 257 12.22 -10.97 -4.34
N PHE A 258 11.78 -9.90 -5.01
CA PHE A 258 10.37 -9.53 -5.06
C PHE A 258 9.52 -10.64 -5.70
N VAL A 259 9.97 -11.16 -6.85
CA VAL A 259 9.30 -12.27 -7.53
C VAL A 259 9.26 -13.49 -6.63
N ARG A 260 10.40 -13.91 -6.07
CA ARG A 260 10.47 -15.07 -5.19
C ARG A 260 9.55 -14.94 -3.98
N LEU A 261 9.50 -13.76 -3.35
CA LEU A 261 8.62 -13.48 -2.22
C LEU A 261 7.15 -13.65 -2.62
N HIS A 262 6.74 -13.09 -3.77
CA HIS A 262 5.36 -13.10 -4.22
C HIS A 262 4.98 -14.32 -5.07
N GLU A 263 5.89 -15.24 -5.35
CA GLU A 263 5.59 -16.59 -5.87
C GLU A 263 5.01 -17.49 -4.78
N GLU A 264 5.36 -17.24 -3.52
CA GLU A 264 4.73 -17.89 -2.37
C GLU A 264 3.23 -17.55 -2.31
N PRO A 265 2.37 -18.50 -1.93
CA PRO A 265 0.93 -18.29 -1.85
C PRO A 265 0.54 -17.53 -0.56
N ILE A 266 1.13 -16.36 -0.32
CA ILE A 266 1.03 -15.57 0.92
C ILE A 266 -0.43 -15.35 1.34
N VAL A 267 -1.31 -15.00 0.40
CA VAL A 267 -2.73 -14.76 0.68
C VAL A 267 -3.44 -16.02 1.17
N GLN A 268 -3.12 -17.17 0.56
CA GLN A 268 -3.66 -18.46 0.99
C GLN A 268 -3.09 -18.86 2.36
N GLN A 269 -1.78 -18.66 2.59
CA GLN A 269 -1.15 -18.90 3.89
C GLN A 269 -1.79 -18.05 5.00
N CYS A 270 -2.16 -16.80 4.72
CA CYS A 270 -2.92 -15.96 5.65
C CYS A 270 -4.31 -16.55 5.95
N SER A 271 -5.04 -17.01 4.93
CA SER A 271 -6.33 -17.70 5.11
C SER A 271 -6.17 -18.94 6.01
N ASP A 272 -5.20 -19.81 5.70
CA ASP A 272 -4.93 -21.04 6.45
C ASP A 272 -4.50 -20.76 7.90
N TRP A 273 -3.70 -19.71 8.10
CA TRP A 273 -3.33 -19.20 9.42
C TRP A 273 -4.57 -18.77 10.21
N PHE A 274 -5.51 -18.06 9.60
CA PHE A 274 -6.71 -17.62 10.31
C PHE A 274 -7.57 -18.79 10.78
N HIS A 275 -7.73 -19.83 9.96
CA HIS A 275 -8.43 -21.05 10.34
C HIS A 275 -7.71 -21.80 11.47
N SER A 276 -6.41 -22.07 11.31
CA SER A 276 -5.66 -22.88 12.26
C SER A 276 -5.38 -22.17 13.59
N HIS A 277 -5.16 -20.85 13.57
CA HIS A 277 -4.80 -20.09 14.76
C HIS A 277 -6.02 -19.55 15.51
N TYR A 278 -7.05 -19.05 14.82
CA TYR A 278 -8.19 -18.38 15.47
C TYR A 278 -9.43 -19.25 15.65
N LEU A 279 -9.61 -20.30 14.85
CA LEU A 279 -10.77 -21.20 14.93
C LEU A 279 -10.47 -22.50 15.68
N THR A 280 -9.61 -22.42 16.70
CA THR A 280 -9.21 -23.55 17.53
C THR A 280 -9.34 -23.24 19.04
N GLY A 281 -9.57 -24.29 19.82
CA GLY A 281 -9.63 -24.24 21.28
C GLY A 281 -11.05 -24.27 21.88
N PRO A 282 -11.16 -24.36 23.21
CA PRO A 282 -12.42 -24.70 23.90
C PRO A 282 -13.56 -23.70 23.67
N HIS A 283 -13.23 -22.41 23.49
CA HIS A 283 -14.21 -21.36 23.23
C HIS A 283 -14.82 -21.45 21.83
N ILE A 284 -14.09 -22.00 20.86
CA ILE A 284 -14.58 -22.25 19.50
C ILE A 284 -15.43 -23.52 19.45
N GLU A 285 -15.07 -24.55 20.22
CA GLU A 285 -15.86 -25.80 20.33
C GLU A 285 -17.24 -25.58 20.95
N LEU A 286 -17.37 -24.58 21.81
CA LEU A 286 -18.65 -24.18 22.44
C LEU A 286 -19.44 -23.15 21.62
N MET A 287 -18.89 -22.68 20.50
CA MET A 287 -19.54 -21.69 19.65
C MET A 287 -20.73 -22.30 18.89
N PRO A 288 -21.86 -21.57 18.74
CA PRO A 288 -22.96 -22.02 17.90
C PRO A 288 -22.50 -22.38 16.48
N PRO A 289 -23.02 -23.45 15.86
CA PRO A 289 -22.59 -23.86 14.52
C PRO A 289 -22.71 -22.78 13.44
N GLU A 290 -23.74 -21.93 13.53
CA GLU A 290 -23.99 -20.81 12.61
C GLU A 290 -22.89 -19.74 12.70
N ASP A 291 -22.48 -19.38 13.92
CA ASP A 291 -21.41 -18.40 14.16
C ASP A 291 -20.06 -18.95 13.67
N LEU A 292 -19.78 -20.23 13.95
CA LEU A 292 -18.58 -20.89 13.46
C LEU A 292 -18.55 -20.96 11.93
N ALA A 293 -19.68 -21.25 11.29
CA ALA A 293 -19.80 -21.22 9.83
C ALA A 293 -19.56 -19.81 9.26
N HIS A 294 -20.04 -18.77 9.94
CA HIS A 294 -19.76 -17.38 9.58
C HIS A 294 -18.26 -17.08 9.59
N PHE A 295 -17.54 -17.37 10.68
CA PHE A 295 -16.10 -17.12 10.75
C PHE A 295 -15.29 -17.97 9.77
N ARG A 296 -15.68 -19.23 9.55
CA ARG A 296 -15.05 -20.09 8.53
C ARG A 296 -15.17 -19.47 7.14
N LYS A 297 -16.36 -18.98 6.79
CA LYS A 297 -16.59 -18.30 5.51
C LYS A 297 -15.79 -17.00 5.40
N LEU A 298 -15.75 -16.21 6.47
CA LEU A 298 -15.01 -14.95 6.56
C LEU A 298 -13.51 -15.13 6.33
N PHE A 299 -12.91 -16.12 7.01
CA PHE A 299 -11.48 -16.40 6.93
C PHE A 299 -11.05 -17.19 5.69
N THR A 300 -12.00 -17.74 4.93
CA THR A 300 -11.72 -18.37 3.65
C THR A 300 -11.50 -17.31 2.58
N LEU A 301 -10.37 -17.37 1.88
CA LEU A 301 -10.08 -16.49 0.74
C LEU A 301 -11.21 -16.53 -0.31
N GLN A 302 -11.90 -15.41 -0.50
CA GLN A 302 -12.96 -15.25 -1.52
C GLN A 302 -12.50 -14.43 -2.73
N VAL A 303 -11.36 -13.72 -2.61
CA VAL A 303 -10.87 -12.81 -3.64
C VAL A 303 -10.13 -13.62 -4.70
N GLN A 304 -10.63 -13.57 -5.93
CA GLN A 304 -9.95 -14.20 -7.07
C GLN A 304 -8.72 -13.37 -7.46
N PRO A 305 -7.55 -14.01 -7.65
CA PRO A 305 -6.39 -13.31 -8.19
C PRO A 305 -6.67 -12.86 -9.63
N GLY A 306 -6.06 -11.74 -10.03
CA GLY A 306 -6.03 -11.31 -11.42
C GLY A 306 -5.05 -12.12 -12.28
N PHE A 307 -4.65 -11.54 -13.41
CA PHE A 307 -3.87 -12.22 -14.46
C PHE A 307 -2.41 -11.78 -14.55
N LEU A 308 -1.93 -10.91 -13.64
CA LEU A 308 -0.53 -10.47 -13.63
C LEU A 308 0.39 -11.69 -13.47
N ASN A 309 1.29 -11.91 -14.43
CA ASN A 309 2.38 -12.85 -14.27
C ASN A 309 3.48 -12.20 -13.43
N ILE A 310 3.71 -12.72 -12.22
CA ILE A 310 4.70 -12.13 -11.31
C ILE A 310 6.13 -12.15 -11.87
N ASN A 311 6.43 -13.10 -12.77
CA ASN A 311 7.75 -13.19 -13.39
C ASN A 311 8.09 -12.00 -14.30
N ASP A 312 7.10 -11.28 -14.80
CA ASP A 312 7.30 -10.12 -15.68
C ASP A 312 8.02 -8.95 -14.96
N VAL A 313 8.02 -8.95 -13.62
CA VAL A 313 8.76 -7.97 -12.80
C VAL A 313 10.26 -8.02 -13.04
N LYS A 314 10.82 -9.18 -13.39
CA LYS A 314 12.25 -9.36 -13.67
C LYS A 314 12.72 -8.47 -14.83
N ASP A 315 11.84 -8.19 -15.78
CA ASP A 315 12.14 -7.40 -16.97
C ASP A 315 11.71 -5.93 -16.85
N SER A 316 11.17 -5.53 -15.68
CA SER A 316 10.75 -4.14 -15.45
C SER A 316 11.92 -3.27 -15.01
N VAL A 317 12.33 -2.32 -15.84
CA VAL A 317 13.44 -1.39 -15.55
C VAL A 317 13.04 -0.36 -14.48
N TYR A 318 11.78 0.07 -14.46
CA TYR A 318 11.28 1.14 -13.60
C TYR A 318 10.59 0.65 -12.32
N PHE A 319 10.71 -0.64 -12.01
CA PHE A 319 10.18 -1.22 -10.77
C PHE A 319 10.78 -0.51 -9.53
N PHE A 320 12.11 -0.46 -9.49
CA PHE A 320 12.93 0.33 -8.57
C PHE A 320 13.92 1.12 -9.43
N SER A 321 13.81 2.44 -9.42
CA SER A 321 14.62 3.34 -10.26
C SER A 321 14.96 4.66 -9.58
#